data_AF-A0AAV0ZG50-F1
#
_entry.id   AF-A0AAV0ZG50-F1
#
_cell.length_a   1.000
_cell.length_b   1.000
_cell.length_c   1.000
_cell.angle_alpha   90.00
_cell.angle_beta   90.00
_cell.angle_gamma   90.00
#
_symmetry.space_group_name_H-M   'P 1'
#
loop_
_entity.id
_entity.type
_entity.pdbx_description
1 polymer ?
#
loop_
_entity_poly.entity_id
_entity_poly.type
_entity_poly.pdbx_seq_one_letter_code
_entity_poly.pdbx_strand_id
1 'polypeptide(L)'
;MFKDFPIIFKSWKDILADTKTNSYESKIKPQKCQNKAKLKAPHTLGSKSLARKKHELESRDRRTYSRGEMYAISHKKSDGSFVNEDVYNNNEKLQAAIKDSVYENEAFQKVFGKEQHGYVRSVGLGATPSQINRSTRLASSSAENEKKRKCKKKLMHLKKIIQKLTN
;
A
#
# COMPACT_ATOMS: atom_id res chain seq x y z
N MET A 1 14.54 21.80 4.27
CA MET A 1 15.69 21.07 4.86
C MET A 1 16.29 21.98 5.92
N PHE A 2 16.44 21.53 7.16
CA PHE A 2 16.90 22.37 8.27
C PHE A 2 18.32 22.89 7.98
N LYS A 3 18.45 24.14 7.55
CA LYS A 3 19.75 24.77 7.21
C LYS A 3 20.65 24.93 8.44
N ASP A 4 20.04 24.94 9.63
CA ASP A 4 20.73 25.14 10.92
C ASP A 4 21.06 23.82 11.64
N PHE A 5 20.95 22.67 10.96
CA PHE A 5 21.32 21.37 11.51
C PHE A 5 22.54 20.81 10.78
N PRO A 6 23.77 21.03 11.30
CA PRO A 6 24.94 20.38 10.77
C PRO A 6 24.96 18.93 11.30
N ILE A 7 24.05 18.09 10.82
CA ILE A 7 24.14 16.64 11.05
C ILE A 7 25.19 16.10 10.08
N ILE A 8 26.44 16.44 10.35
CA ILE A 8 27.58 15.78 9.73
C ILE A 8 27.85 14.57 10.61
N PHE A 9 27.68 13.36 10.06
CA PHE A 9 27.81 12.10 10.81
C PHE A 9 29.13 11.99 11.60
N LYS A 10 30.18 12.68 11.14
CA LYS A 10 31.51 12.71 11.75
C LYS A 10 31.58 13.43 13.11
N SER A 11 30.75 14.43 13.38
CA SER A 11 30.78 15.20 14.63
C SER A 11 29.69 14.81 15.63
N TRP A 12 28.91 13.76 15.35
CA TRP A 12 27.79 13.34 16.21
C TRP A 12 28.21 13.01 17.65
N LYS A 13 29.43 12.49 17.84
CA LYS A 13 29.98 12.17 19.16
C LYS A 13 30.26 13.42 20.00
N ASP A 14 30.59 14.54 19.34
CA ASP A 14 31.06 15.77 19.98
C ASP A 14 29.92 16.75 20.30
N ILE A 15 28.72 16.50 19.78
CA ILE A 15 27.52 17.29 20.10
C ILE A 15 27.03 16.91 21.51
N LEU A 16 26.88 17.89 22.40
CA LEU A 16 26.31 17.72 23.74
C LEU A 16 24.97 16.96 23.71
N ALA A 17 24.74 16.09 24.70
CA ALA A 17 23.48 15.35 24.81
C ALA A 17 22.26 16.29 24.91
N ASP A 18 22.39 17.39 25.66
CA ASP A 18 21.31 18.36 25.86
C ASP A 18 20.91 19.09 24.57
N THR A 19 21.86 19.37 23.68
CA THR A 19 21.56 20.01 22.39
C THR A 19 20.85 19.04 21.43
N LYS A 20 21.18 17.75 21.48
CA LYS A 20 20.46 16.68 20.76
C LYS A 20 19.02 16.56 21.26
N THR A 21 18.83 16.53 22.58
CA THR A 21 17.51 16.39 23.21
C THR A 21 16.65 17.62 22.96
N ASN A 22 17.21 18.82 23.14
CA ASN A 22 16.53 20.09 22.89
C ASN A 22 16.11 20.22 21.43
N SER A 23 16.95 19.80 20.47
CA SER A 23 16.58 19.74 19.06
C SER A 23 15.37 18.86 18.79
N TYR A 24 15.38 17.65 19.36
CA TYR A 24 14.32 16.69 19.11
C TYR A 24 12.99 17.21 19.65
N GLU A 25 12.99 17.68 20.90
CA GLU A 25 11.80 18.20 21.56
C GLU A 25 11.28 19.50 20.93
N SER A 26 12.15 20.44 20.55
CA SER A 26 11.73 21.75 20.03
C SER A 26 11.39 21.76 18.53
N LYS A 27 12.06 20.96 17.70
CA LYS A 27 11.92 21.02 16.23
C LYS A 27 11.30 19.75 15.64
N ILE A 28 11.80 18.58 16.02
CA ILE A 28 11.43 17.32 15.36
C ILE A 28 10.04 16.84 15.83
N LYS A 29 9.81 16.81 17.14
CA LYS A 29 8.57 16.31 17.74
C LYS A 29 7.34 17.15 17.34
N PRO A 30 7.36 18.49 17.37
CA PRO A 30 6.22 19.31 16.95
C PRO A 30 5.90 19.10 15.46
N GLN A 31 6.93 19.10 14.62
CA GLN A 31 6.76 18.86 13.18
C GLN A 31 6.15 17.47 12.91
N LYS A 32 6.61 16.43 13.63
CA LYS A 32 6.02 15.09 13.53
C LYS A 32 4.56 15.07 13.98
N CYS A 33 4.21 15.77 15.06
CA CYS A 33 2.82 15.89 15.51
C CYS A 33 1.94 16.59 14.46
N GLN A 34 2.39 17.71 13.90
CA GLN A 34 1.69 18.41 12.82
C GLN A 34 1.52 17.52 11.57
N ASN A 35 2.55 16.77 11.20
CA ASN A 35 2.48 15.86 10.07
C ASN A 35 1.53 14.68 10.33
N LYS A 36 1.51 14.14 11.55
CA LYS A 36 0.56 13.11 11.97
C LYS A 36 -0.88 13.60 11.94
N ALA A 37 -1.14 14.84 12.36
CA ALA A 37 -2.48 15.43 12.32
C ALA A 37 -3.03 15.57 10.89
N LYS A 38 -2.15 15.66 9.88
CA LYS A 38 -2.53 15.72 8.46
C LYS A 38 -2.79 14.34 7.83
N LEU A 39 -2.51 13.24 8.53
CA LEU A 39 -2.63 11.89 8.00
C LEU A 39 -4.11 11.42 8.06
N LYS A 40 -4.81 11.51 6.93
CA LYS A 40 -6.24 11.16 6.83
C LYS A 40 -6.55 9.66 6.93
N ALA A 41 -5.57 8.82 6.59
CA ALA A 41 -5.71 7.37 6.53
C ALA A 41 -4.59 6.72 7.35
N PRO A 42 -4.68 6.73 8.70
CA PRO A 42 -3.66 6.13 9.53
C PRO A 42 -3.72 4.60 9.47
N HIS A 43 -2.54 4.01 9.56
CA HIS A 43 -2.34 2.57 9.61
C HIS A 43 -2.56 2.03 11.02
N THR A 44 -3.13 0.84 11.16
CA THR A 44 -3.57 0.27 12.45
C THR A 44 -2.67 -0.82 13.02
N LEU A 45 -1.65 -1.32 12.28
CA LEU A 45 -0.78 -2.40 12.78
C LEU A 45 0.25 -1.92 13.83
N GLY A 46 0.13 -0.69 14.31
CA GLY A 46 1.08 -0.07 15.23
C GLY A 46 2.48 0.01 14.63
N SER A 47 3.48 -0.39 15.42
CA SER A 47 4.89 -0.40 15.02
C SER A 47 5.27 -1.54 14.08
N LYS A 48 4.35 -2.46 13.77
CA LYS A 48 4.62 -3.60 12.89
C LYS A 48 4.58 -3.15 11.43
N SER A 49 5.61 -3.50 10.67
CA SER A 49 5.64 -3.23 9.23
C SER A 49 4.64 -4.12 8.48
N LEU A 50 4.12 -3.60 7.35
CA LEU A 50 3.25 -4.37 6.45
C LEU A 50 3.89 -5.68 6.01
N ALA A 51 5.20 -5.68 5.71
CA ALA A 51 5.93 -6.88 5.28
C ALA A 51 5.94 -7.97 6.36
N ARG A 52 6.19 -7.60 7.62
CA ARG A 52 6.14 -8.56 8.75
C ARG A 52 4.73 -9.10 8.94
N LYS A 53 3.72 -8.22 8.92
CA LYS A 53 2.32 -8.65 9.07
C LYS A 53 1.88 -9.57 7.93
N LYS A 54 2.28 -9.27 6.70
CA LYS A 54 2.03 -10.10 5.53
C LYS A 54 2.62 -11.49 5.73
N HIS A 55 3.91 -11.58 6.08
CA HIS A 55 4.56 -12.86 6.33
C HIS A 55 3.89 -13.69 7.43
N GLU A 56 3.49 -13.06 8.54
CA GLU A 56 2.74 -13.74 9.61
C GLU A 56 1.41 -14.33 9.10
N LEU A 57 0.66 -13.56 8.31
CA LEU A 57 -0.61 -13.99 7.74
C LEU A 57 -0.42 -15.10 6.70
N GLU A 58 0.56 -14.97 5.82
CA GLU A 58 0.86 -15.98 4.79
C GLU A 58 1.32 -17.30 5.42
N SER A 59 2.11 -17.23 6.50
CA SER A 59 2.56 -18.42 7.25
C SER A 59 1.42 -19.12 7.96
N ARG A 60 0.50 -18.35 8.55
CA ARG A 60 -0.65 -18.88 9.30
C ARG A 60 -1.72 -19.47 8.36
N ASP A 61 -2.06 -18.74 7.31
CA ASP A 61 -3.20 -19.08 6.43
C ASP A 61 -2.76 -19.90 5.21
N ARG A 62 -1.44 -20.13 5.06
CA ARG A 62 -0.79 -20.89 3.96
C ARG A 62 -1.23 -20.42 2.56
N ARG A 63 -1.52 -19.13 2.43
CA ARG A 63 -1.93 -18.48 1.17
C ARG A 63 -1.17 -17.18 0.99
N THR A 64 -1.05 -16.70 -0.24
CA THR A 64 -0.50 -15.37 -0.51
C THR A 64 -1.53 -14.27 -0.30
N TYR A 65 -1.08 -13.09 0.13
CA TYR A 65 -1.91 -11.89 0.23
C TYR A 65 -1.57 -10.86 -0.85
N SER A 66 -2.61 -10.43 -1.55
CA SER A 66 -2.53 -9.34 -2.53
C SER A 66 -2.25 -8.00 -1.86
N ARG A 67 -1.81 -7.03 -2.67
CA ARG A 67 -1.60 -5.66 -2.21
C ARG A 67 -2.90 -5.02 -1.74
N GLY A 68 -4.02 -5.36 -2.39
CA GLY A 68 -5.36 -4.87 -2.06
C GLY A 68 -5.88 -5.40 -0.72
N GLU A 69 -5.72 -6.70 -0.47
CA GLU A 69 -6.09 -7.30 0.81
C GLU A 69 -5.25 -6.72 1.96
N MET A 70 -3.95 -6.54 1.72
CA MET A 70 -3.06 -5.93 2.71
C MET A 70 -3.47 -4.50 3.05
N TYR A 71 -3.99 -3.72 2.09
CA TYR A 71 -4.53 -2.39 2.35
C TYR A 71 -5.73 -2.45 3.31
N ALA A 72 -6.67 -3.36 3.09
CA ALA A 72 -7.83 -3.53 3.97
C ALA A 72 -7.41 -3.94 5.39
N ILE A 73 -6.52 -4.93 5.51
CA ILE A 73 -6.01 -5.42 6.80
C ILE A 73 -5.33 -4.31 7.59
N SER A 74 -4.55 -3.48 6.90
CA SER A 74 -3.69 -2.49 7.55
C SER A 74 -4.41 -1.21 7.97
N HIS A 75 -5.67 -1.04 7.56
CA HIS A 75 -6.51 0.11 7.90
C HIS A 75 -7.83 -0.28 8.58
N LYS A 76 -7.93 -1.52 9.04
CA LYS A 76 -9.01 -1.98 9.92
C LYS A 76 -8.55 -1.97 11.37
N LYS A 77 -9.45 -1.60 12.28
CA LYS A 77 -9.23 -1.71 13.71
C LYS A 77 -9.35 -3.17 14.15
N SER A 78 -9.11 -3.45 15.43
CA SER A 78 -9.25 -4.80 16.00
C SER A 78 -10.69 -5.33 15.93
N ASP A 79 -11.69 -4.44 15.93
CA ASP A 79 -13.11 -4.75 15.74
C ASP A 79 -13.50 -5.08 14.29
N GLY A 80 -12.58 -4.96 13.33
CA GLY A 80 -12.82 -5.18 11.91
C GLY A 80 -13.42 -4.01 11.13
N SER A 81 -13.80 -2.91 11.82
CA SER A 81 -14.25 -1.66 11.21
C SER A 81 -13.09 -0.87 10.62
N PHE A 82 -13.36 -0.03 9.63
CA PHE A 82 -12.35 0.88 9.08
C PHE A 82 -12.12 2.07 10.02
N VAL A 83 -10.90 2.62 9.98
CA VAL A 83 -10.56 3.77 10.85
C VAL A 83 -11.37 5.01 10.51
N ASN A 84 -11.66 5.23 9.22
CA ASN A 84 -12.38 6.39 8.71
C ASN A 84 -13.19 5.97 7.46
N GLU A 85 -14.29 6.67 7.21
CA GLU A 85 -15.14 6.52 6.03
C GLU A 85 -14.38 6.73 4.72
N ASP A 86 -13.45 7.70 4.67
CA ASP A 86 -12.56 7.90 3.52
C ASP A 86 -11.78 6.63 3.16
N VAL A 87 -11.32 5.90 4.18
CA VAL A 87 -10.54 4.67 3.99
C VAL A 87 -11.42 3.53 3.53
N TYR A 88 -12.64 3.44 4.06
CA TYR A 88 -13.66 2.53 3.57
C TYR A 88 -13.97 2.78 2.09
N ASN A 89 -14.26 4.03 1.71
CA ASN A 89 -14.56 4.43 0.34
C ASN A 89 -13.39 4.14 -0.61
N ASN A 90 -12.16 4.39 -0.17
CA ASN A 90 -10.97 4.05 -0.96
C ASN A 90 -10.78 2.54 -1.11
N ASN A 91 -11.05 1.76 -0.06
CA ASN A 91 -11.02 0.31 -0.15
C ASN A 91 -12.07 -0.22 -1.14
N GLU A 92 -13.30 0.29 -1.10
CA GLU A 92 -14.36 -0.12 -2.03
C GLU A 92 -13.98 0.20 -3.49
N LYS A 93 -13.50 1.42 -3.75
CA LYS A 93 -12.97 1.80 -5.08
C LYS A 93 -11.83 0.89 -5.52
N LEU A 94 -10.95 0.52 -4.60
CA LEU A 94 -9.83 -0.38 -4.88
C LEU A 94 -10.30 -1.79 -5.22
N GLN A 95 -11.24 -2.36 -4.47
CA GLN A 95 -11.79 -3.68 -4.76
C GLN A 95 -12.52 -3.70 -6.10
N ALA A 96 -13.27 -2.64 -6.43
CA ALA A 96 -13.88 -2.49 -7.75
C ALA A 96 -12.82 -2.41 -8.86
N ALA A 97 -11.79 -1.58 -8.69
CA ALA A 97 -10.72 -1.45 -9.66
C ALA A 97 -9.93 -2.75 -9.87
N ILE A 98 -9.69 -3.55 -8.81
CA ILE A 98 -9.03 -4.85 -8.91
C ILE A 98 -9.87 -5.86 -9.72
N LYS A 99 -11.20 -5.82 -9.59
CA LYS A 99 -12.10 -6.68 -10.39
C LYS A 99 -12.06 -6.33 -11.88
N ASP A 100 -11.90 -5.06 -12.20
CA ASP A 100 -11.86 -4.55 -13.57
C ASP A 100 -10.49 -4.70 -14.23
N SER A 101 -9.42 -4.42 -13.49
CA SER A 101 -8.04 -4.44 -13.97
C SER A 101 -7.47 -5.86 -14.07
N VAL A 102 -6.52 -6.04 -14.99
CA VAL A 102 -5.74 -7.29 -15.09
C VAL A 102 -4.59 -7.30 -14.06
N TYR A 103 -4.11 -6.11 -13.67
CA TYR A 103 -2.98 -5.90 -12.77
C TYR A 103 -3.37 -5.10 -11.54
N GLU A 104 -3.01 -5.59 -10.36
CA GLU A 104 -3.26 -4.88 -9.09
C GLU A 104 -2.61 -3.49 -9.05
N ASN A 105 -1.41 -3.34 -9.62
CA ASN A 105 -0.70 -2.06 -9.59
C ASN A 105 -1.40 -0.97 -10.40
N GLU A 106 -2.10 -1.34 -11.48
CA GLU A 106 -2.90 -0.42 -12.27
C GLU A 106 -4.15 0.01 -11.49
N ALA A 107 -4.82 -0.94 -10.83
CA ALA A 107 -5.96 -0.67 -9.97
C ALA A 107 -5.58 0.29 -8.81
N PHE A 108 -4.42 0.07 -8.18
CA PHE A 108 -3.89 0.96 -7.15
C PHE A 108 -3.63 2.37 -7.68
N GLN A 109 -3.03 2.49 -8.86
CA GLN A 109 -2.76 3.80 -9.46
C GLN A 109 -4.05 4.52 -9.88
N LYS A 110 -5.08 3.77 -10.30
CA LYS A 110 -6.39 4.34 -10.63
C LYS A 110 -7.08 4.95 -9.41
N VAL A 111 -6.94 4.34 -8.24
CA VAL A 111 -7.61 4.79 -7.00
C VAL A 111 -6.80 5.83 -6.23
N PHE A 112 -5.49 5.61 -6.07
CA PHE A 112 -4.61 6.45 -5.24
C PHE A 112 -3.73 7.40 -6.06
N GLY A 113 -3.87 7.39 -7.39
CA GLY A 113 -3.00 8.12 -8.31
C GLY A 113 -1.62 7.48 -8.47
N LYS A 114 -0.76 8.15 -9.23
CA LYS A 114 0.61 7.70 -9.51
C LYS A 114 1.41 7.46 -8.21
N GLU A 115 2.22 6.40 -8.20
CA GLU A 115 3.17 6.15 -7.11
C GLU A 115 4.29 7.20 -7.11
N GLN A 116 4.77 7.56 -5.92
CA GLN A 116 5.82 8.55 -5.73
C GLN A 116 7.21 7.94 -5.97
N HIS A 117 8.20 8.75 -6.33
CA HIS A 117 9.57 8.26 -6.49
C HIS A 117 10.11 7.74 -5.14
N GLY A 118 10.75 6.56 -5.15
CA GLY A 118 11.38 5.97 -3.96
C GLY A 118 10.45 5.23 -2.98
N TYR A 119 9.14 5.27 -3.17
CA TYR A 119 8.18 4.61 -2.28
C TYR A 119 6.98 4.04 -3.05
N VAL A 120 6.58 2.82 -2.70
CA VAL A 120 5.33 2.24 -3.17
C VAL A 120 4.41 1.91 -2.01
N ARG A 121 3.18 2.45 -2.06
CA ARG A 121 2.16 2.20 -1.01
C ARG A 121 1.90 0.71 -0.83
N SER A 122 1.57 0.27 0.38
CA SER A 122 1.07 -1.09 0.68
C SER A 122 1.94 -2.29 0.25
N VAL A 123 3.23 -2.08 -0.10
CA VAL A 123 4.17 -3.17 -0.45
C VAL A 123 5.23 -3.42 0.64
N GLY A 124 5.52 -2.41 1.45
CA GLY A 124 6.50 -2.47 2.53
C GLY A 124 7.66 -1.49 2.31
N LEU A 125 8.71 -1.62 3.12
CA LEU A 125 9.89 -0.77 3.05
C LEU A 125 10.80 -1.19 1.90
N GLY A 126 11.40 -0.21 1.21
CA GLY A 126 12.46 -0.44 0.21
C GLY A 126 11.98 -0.76 -1.20
N ALA A 127 10.68 -0.99 -1.41
CA ALA A 127 10.15 -1.22 -2.75
C ALA A 127 10.06 0.09 -3.54
N THR A 128 10.69 0.12 -4.72
CA THR A 128 10.64 1.28 -5.62
C THR A 128 9.68 1.04 -6.78
N PRO A 129 9.05 2.09 -7.34
CA PRO A 129 8.14 1.93 -8.48
C PRO A 129 8.79 1.24 -9.69
N SER A 130 10.12 1.41 -9.90
CA SER A 130 10.85 0.80 -11.00
C SER A 130 10.97 -0.72 -10.88
N GLN A 131 11.12 -1.25 -9.66
CA GLN A 131 11.17 -2.69 -9.38
C GLN A 131 9.82 -3.34 -9.67
N ILE A 132 8.74 -2.74 -9.15
CA ILE A 132 7.39 -3.31 -9.24
C ILE A 132 6.87 -3.23 -10.67
N ASN A 133 7.10 -2.11 -11.36
CA ASN A 133 6.68 -1.94 -12.75
C ASN A 133 7.49 -2.83 -13.71
N ARG A 134 8.73 -3.20 -13.38
CA ARG A 134 9.51 -4.16 -14.17
C ARG A 134 8.90 -5.56 -14.05
N SER A 135 8.52 -5.99 -12.86
CA SER A 135 7.87 -7.29 -12.64
C SER A 135 6.52 -7.40 -13.34
N THR A 136 5.68 -6.34 -13.32
CA THR A 136 4.43 -6.35 -14.11
C THR A 136 4.69 -6.37 -15.60
N ARG A 137 5.70 -5.65 -16.10
CA ARG A 137 6.08 -5.69 -17.54
C ARG A 137 6.57 -7.07 -17.99
N LEU A 138 7.30 -7.78 -17.13
CA LEU A 138 7.78 -9.14 -17.41
C LEU A 138 6.66 -10.18 -17.35
N ALA A 139 5.72 -10.03 -16.41
CA ALA A 139 4.52 -10.87 -16.33
C ALA A 139 3.47 -10.53 -17.40
N SER A 140 3.56 -9.35 -18.02
CA SER A 140 2.67 -8.88 -19.07
C SER A 140 3.18 -9.25 -20.46
N SER A 141 3.42 -10.53 -20.72
CA SER A 141 3.53 -10.96 -22.12
C SER A 141 2.20 -10.61 -22.80
N SER A 142 2.25 -9.90 -23.94
CA SER A 142 1.05 -9.48 -24.68
C SER A 142 0.11 -10.67 -24.96
N ALA A 143 0.71 -11.83 -25.24
CA ALA A 143 0.02 -13.09 -25.49
C ALA A 143 -0.77 -13.65 -24.28
N GLU A 144 -0.23 -13.63 -23.06
CA GLU A 144 -0.97 -14.12 -21.89
C GLU A 144 -2.14 -13.21 -21.52
N ASN A 145 -1.98 -11.90 -21.68
CA ASN A 145 -3.04 -10.93 -21.45
C ASN A 145 -4.23 -11.11 -22.39
N GLU A 146 -3.95 -11.35 -23.67
CA GLU A 146 -4.98 -11.60 -24.66
C GLU A 146 -5.73 -12.90 -24.39
N LYS A 147 -5.00 -13.97 -24.04
CA LYS A 147 -5.59 -15.25 -23.60
C LYS A 147 -6.50 -15.06 -22.39
N LYS A 148 -6.05 -14.31 -21.37
CA LYS A 148 -6.81 -14.05 -20.14
C LYS A 148 -8.06 -13.20 -20.41
N ARG A 149 -7.97 -12.16 -21.27
CA ARG A 149 -9.14 -11.37 -21.74
C ARG A 149 -10.15 -12.24 -22.49
N LYS A 150 -9.68 -13.08 -23.41
CA LYS A 150 -10.55 -13.99 -24.19
C LYS A 150 -11.25 -14.99 -23.28
N CYS A 151 -10.54 -15.53 -22.29
CA CYS A 151 -11.10 -16.43 -21.28
C CYS A 151 -12.16 -15.73 -20.41
N LYS A 152 -11.90 -14.50 -19.94
CA LYS A 152 -12.85 -13.72 -19.13
C LYS A 152 -14.13 -13.41 -19.91
N LYS A 153 -14.01 -13.07 -21.21
CA LYS A 153 -15.18 -12.87 -22.10
C LYS A 153 -16.02 -14.13 -22.25
N LYS A 154 -15.38 -15.29 -22.49
CA LYS A 154 -16.08 -16.59 -22.57
C LYS A 154 -16.82 -16.92 -21.27
N LEU A 155 -16.18 -16.70 -20.13
CA LEU A 155 -16.79 -16.95 -18.81
C LEU A 155 -18.02 -16.07 -18.56
N MET A 156 -17.94 -14.78 -18.88
CA MET A 156 -19.08 -13.84 -18.78
C MET A 156 -20.26 -14.29 -19.66
N HIS A 157 -19.95 -14.74 -20.88
CA HIS A 157 -20.96 -15.25 -21.81
C HIS A 157 -21.63 -16.52 -21.28
N LEU A 158 -20.85 -17.49 -20.80
CA LEU A 158 -21.35 -18.72 -20.19
C LEU A 158 -22.25 -18.45 -18.97
N LYS A 159 -21.85 -17.53 -18.08
CA LYS A 159 -22.68 -17.12 -16.93
C LYS A 159 -24.02 -16.55 -17.38
N LYS A 160 -24.03 -15.75 -18.44
CA LYS A 160 -25.25 -15.16 -19.00
C LYS A 160 -26.18 -16.21 -19.61
N ILE A 161 -25.62 -17.25 -20.25
CA ILE A 161 -26.40 -18.40 -20.76
C ILE A 161 -27.01 -19.18 -19.59
N ILE A 162 -26.22 -19.53 -18.58
CA ILE A 162 -26.70 -20.27 -17.42
C ILE A 162 -27.83 -19.52 -16.73
N GLN A 163 -27.69 -18.21 -16.51
CA GLN A 163 -28.74 -17.39 -15.88
C GLN A 163 -30.07 -17.42 -16.64
N LYS A 164 -30.02 -17.48 -17.98
CA LYS A 164 -31.20 -17.59 -18.84
C LYS A 164 -31.86 -18.97 -18.81
N LEU A 165 -31.12 -20.02 -18.45
CA LEU A 165 -31.63 -21.39 -18.35
C LEU A 165 -32.18 -21.71 -16.96
N THR A 166 -31.77 -20.94 -15.93
CA THR A 166 -32.27 -21.05 -14.56
C THR A 166 -33.47 -20.16 -14.24
N ASN A 167 -33.88 -19.28 -15.16
CA ASN A 167 -35.11 -18.47 -15.08
C ASN A 167 -36.12 -19.01 -16.09
#